data_AF-A0A4Q5WA70-F1
#
_entry.id   AF-A0A4Q5WA70-F1
#
_cell.length_a   1.000
_cell.length_b   1.000
_cell.length_c   1.000
_cell.angle_alpha   90.00
_cell.angle_beta   90.00
_cell.angle_gamma   90.00
#
_symmetry.space_group_name_H-M   'P 1'
#
loop_
_entity.id
_entity.type
_entity.pdbx_description
1 polymer ?
#
loop_
_entity_poly.entity_id
_entity_poly.type
_entity_poly.pdbx_seq_one_letter_code
_entity_poly.pdbx_strand_id
1 'polypeptide(L)'
;RYRFSGLPEGGGWEVLPLQPGFYFGAPKGVGALKGHIGRDFVQSPHTLRLFAGRDFNNLKREGALIVRTPEEARRWYGIIAAGFLLSFWLIHAFLSRKLKGTDPFLLPVLMLLTGISFLALLSLQDPLRDRFLARSTFWYFLAGMAGFLLLQLFDLRRFTPDAALYRLFVVKGRKGEKGLQWGAAAGLLLLATILLGTGPEGSGVKVNLFGFQPSEGIRFLIVLALAGFFAANERFISEYATARRRWNFFYPALGAVLATILLFLMLGDLGPALVVCFTFIILFSFSRGDFWVMAATVALYVLANWIAGNVWIATGVTVVLLAGYLRFGYRRLSESSVMALVVLAGFLLLDQVPGLDRVFPGPVQRLVDRKAIWQNPWDNEVYGGDQIANGLWG
;
A
#
# COMPACT_ATOMS: atom_id res chain seq x y z
N ARG A 1 -24.44 21.83 20.03
CA ARG A 1 -23.25 22.64 19.68
C ARG A 1 -22.90 23.48 20.89
N TYR A 2 -21.75 23.26 21.53
CA TYR A 2 -21.32 23.99 22.72
C TYR A 2 -20.29 25.05 22.33
N ARG A 3 -20.31 26.21 23.00
CA ARG A 3 -19.37 27.30 22.78
C ARG A 3 -18.82 27.76 24.12
N PHE A 4 -17.50 27.77 24.25
CA PHE A 4 -16.79 28.36 25.38
C PHE A 4 -16.23 29.71 24.93
N SER A 5 -16.57 30.77 25.66
CA SER A 5 -16.17 32.16 25.37
C SER A 5 -15.47 32.76 26.58
N GLY A 6 -14.59 33.75 26.36
CA GLY A 6 -13.82 34.39 27.44
C GLY A 6 -12.58 33.61 27.87
N LEU A 7 -12.03 32.76 27.01
CA LEU A 7 -10.80 32.02 27.27
C LEU A 7 -9.57 32.95 27.16
N PRO A 8 -8.69 33.01 28.16
CA PRO A 8 -7.43 33.77 28.10
C PRO A 8 -6.60 33.49 26.84
N GLU A 9 -6.11 34.57 26.22
CA GLU A 9 -5.17 34.48 25.08
C GLU A 9 -3.79 33.98 25.54
N GLY A 10 -3.12 33.24 24.68
CA GLY A 10 -1.77 32.70 24.95
C GLY A 10 -1.71 31.43 25.81
N GLY A 11 -2.84 30.98 26.37
CA GLY A 11 -2.95 29.70 27.07
C GLY A 11 -3.14 28.50 26.14
N GLY A 12 -2.73 27.32 26.61
CA GLY A 12 -3.07 26.03 26.00
C GLY A 12 -4.44 25.57 26.46
N TRP A 13 -5.30 25.17 25.53
CA TRP A 13 -6.68 24.77 25.79
C TRP A 13 -6.99 23.40 25.20
N GLU A 14 -7.65 22.54 25.96
CA GLU A 14 -8.22 21.28 25.49
C GLU A 14 -9.69 21.16 25.88
N VAL A 15 -10.46 20.43 25.08
CA VAL A 15 -11.86 20.14 25.35
C VAL A 15 -12.15 18.67 25.11
N LEU A 16 -12.98 18.10 25.97
CA LEU A 16 -13.52 16.75 25.83
C LEU A 16 -15.01 16.76 26.22
N PRO A 17 -15.93 16.46 25.30
CA PRO A 17 -17.34 16.29 25.63
C PRO A 17 -17.55 15.08 26.54
N LEU A 18 -18.48 15.21 27.50
CA LEU A 18 -18.89 14.12 28.38
C LEU A 18 -20.41 13.95 28.27
N GLN A 19 -20.85 12.72 28.03
CA GLN A 19 -22.27 12.34 28.03
C GLN A 19 -22.39 10.94 28.64
N PRO A 20 -23.29 10.71 29.61
CA PRO A 20 -23.51 9.38 30.16
C PRO A 20 -23.81 8.34 29.07
N GLY A 21 -23.15 7.18 29.14
CA GLY A 21 -23.31 6.09 28.17
C GLY A 21 -22.53 6.25 26.86
N PHE A 22 -21.81 7.36 26.66
CA PHE A 22 -21.04 7.62 25.45
C PHE A 22 -19.61 8.07 25.75
N TYR A 23 -18.71 7.75 24.82
CA TYR A 23 -17.31 8.16 24.80
C TYR A 23 -17.04 9.00 23.55
N PHE A 24 -16.13 9.98 23.67
CA PHE A 24 -15.84 10.96 22.61
C PHE A 24 -14.38 10.97 22.15
N GLY A 25 -13.59 9.95 22.53
CA GLY A 25 -12.17 9.86 22.19
C GLY A 25 -11.27 10.64 23.14
N ALA A 26 -10.06 10.96 22.67
CA ALA A 26 -9.09 11.76 23.42
C ALA A 26 -9.48 13.26 23.43
N PRO A 27 -9.06 14.02 24.45
CA PRO A 27 -9.18 15.47 24.47
C PRO A 27 -8.56 16.09 23.22
N LYS A 28 -9.22 17.10 22.64
CA LYS A 28 -8.69 17.84 21.49
C LYS A 28 -8.38 19.27 21.91
N GLY A 29 -7.14 19.70 21.68
CA GLY A 29 -6.67 21.02 22.12
C GLY A 29 -5.82 21.78 21.12
N VAL A 30 -5.32 22.93 21.58
CA VAL A 30 -4.32 23.79 20.95
C VAL A 30 -3.40 24.38 22.03
N GLY A 31 -2.10 24.46 21.74
CA GLY A 31 -1.12 25.06 22.66
C GLY A 31 -1.21 26.58 22.78
N ALA A 32 -1.79 27.27 21.79
CA ALA A 32 -2.08 28.70 21.84
C ALA A 32 -3.37 28.99 21.04
N LEU A 33 -4.40 29.47 21.72
CA LEU A 33 -5.66 29.83 21.07
C LEU A 33 -5.53 31.18 20.35
N LYS A 34 -5.64 31.17 19.02
CA LYS A 34 -5.71 32.38 18.18
C LYS A 34 -7.11 32.48 17.56
N GLY A 35 -7.95 33.35 18.10
CA GLY A 35 -9.32 33.56 17.62
C GLY A 35 -10.29 32.43 17.97
N HIS A 36 -11.05 31.93 16.99
CA HIS A 36 -12.08 30.91 17.18
C HIS A 36 -11.66 29.56 16.61
N ILE A 37 -11.90 28.50 17.38
CA ILE A 37 -11.61 27.13 16.94
C ILE A 37 -12.83 26.22 17.12
N GLY A 38 -13.15 25.47 16.07
CA GLY A 38 -14.11 24.38 16.11
C GLY A 38 -13.41 23.04 16.31
N ARG A 39 -14.00 22.18 17.14
CA ARG A 39 -13.55 20.79 17.33
C ARG A 39 -14.77 19.87 17.27
N ASP A 40 -14.71 18.91 16.36
CA ASP A 40 -15.72 17.87 16.23
C ASP A 40 -15.27 16.61 16.97
N PHE A 41 -16.23 15.93 17.58
CA PHE A 41 -16.02 14.68 18.31
C PHE A 41 -16.96 13.62 17.75
N VAL A 42 -16.46 12.38 17.68
CA VAL A 42 -17.26 11.24 17.26
C VAL A 42 -17.81 10.59 18.51
N GLN A 43 -19.13 10.46 18.58
CA GLN A 43 -19.82 9.78 19.67
C GLN A 43 -19.74 8.27 19.44
N SER A 44 -19.17 7.54 20.40
CA SER A 44 -19.21 6.07 20.43
C SER A 44 -19.87 5.58 21.72
N PRO A 45 -20.58 4.44 21.70
CA PRO A 45 -21.12 3.85 22.93
C PRO A 45 -20.00 3.57 23.94
N HIS A 46 -20.21 3.94 25.20
CA HIS A 46 -19.23 3.67 26.25
C HIS A 46 -19.24 2.18 26.59
N THR A 47 -18.17 1.47 26.25
CA THR A 47 -18.00 0.05 26.58
C THR A 47 -16.95 -0.12 27.67
N LEU A 48 -17.30 -0.83 28.74
CA LEU A 48 -16.34 -1.24 29.76
C LEU A 48 -15.70 -2.56 29.36
N ARG A 49 -14.37 -2.64 29.45
CA ARG A 49 -13.66 -3.92 29.29
C ARG A 49 -13.98 -4.79 30.50
N LEU A 50 -14.48 -6.00 30.25
CA LEU A 50 -14.80 -6.97 31.32
C LEU A 50 -13.55 -7.46 32.05
N PHE A 51 -12.40 -7.46 31.37
CA PHE A 51 -11.10 -7.86 31.91
C PHE A 51 -10.07 -6.76 31.69
N ALA A 52 -9.15 -6.57 32.63
CA ALA A 52 -7.93 -5.82 32.36
C ALA A 52 -7.10 -6.55 31.30
N GLY A 53 -6.31 -5.83 30.50
CA GLY A 53 -5.52 -6.45 29.42
C GLY A 53 -4.57 -7.53 29.93
N ARG A 54 -3.98 -7.33 31.11
CA ARG A 54 -3.13 -8.32 31.79
C ARG A 54 -3.90 -9.58 32.15
N ASP A 55 -5.06 -9.43 32.79
CA ASP A 55 -5.88 -10.56 33.22
C ASP A 55 -6.41 -11.35 32.03
N PHE A 56 -6.85 -10.66 30.98
CA PHE A 56 -7.26 -11.29 29.72
C PHE A 56 -6.12 -12.09 29.09
N ASN A 57 -4.92 -11.54 29.04
CA ASN A 57 -3.75 -12.23 28.49
C ASN A 57 -3.35 -13.44 29.34
N ASN A 58 -3.45 -13.35 30.67
CA ASN A 58 -3.21 -14.48 31.57
C ASN A 58 -4.24 -15.59 31.34
N LEU A 59 -5.53 -15.26 31.32
CA LEU A 59 -6.62 -16.21 31.04
C LEU A 59 -6.45 -16.89 29.67
N LYS A 60 -5.99 -16.13 28.67
CA LYS A 60 -5.67 -16.64 27.34
C LYS A 60 -4.49 -17.62 27.38
N ARG A 61 -3.39 -17.27 28.05
CA ARG A 61 -2.18 -18.11 28.19
C ARG A 61 -2.45 -19.39 28.98
N GLU A 62 -3.22 -19.31 30.05
CA GLU A 62 -3.65 -20.45 30.87
C GLU A 62 -4.68 -21.32 30.17
N GLY A 63 -5.27 -20.81 29.08
CA GLY A 63 -6.22 -21.57 28.27
C GLY A 63 -7.58 -21.77 28.93
N ALA A 64 -7.92 -20.90 29.88
CA ALA A 64 -9.15 -20.95 30.67
C ALA A 64 -10.42 -20.60 29.86
N LEU A 65 -10.26 -20.00 28.68
CA LEU A 65 -11.35 -19.56 27.81
C LEU A 65 -11.34 -20.34 26.50
N ILE A 66 -12.52 -20.82 26.10
CA ILE A 66 -12.79 -21.41 24.79
C ILE A 66 -13.94 -20.62 24.19
N VAL A 67 -13.74 -20.10 22.97
CA VAL A 67 -14.74 -19.28 22.27
C VAL A 67 -15.52 -20.10 21.25
N ARG A 68 -14.97 -21.24 20.81
CA ARG A 68 -15.53 -22.12 19.77
C ARG A 68 -15.41 -23.58 20.15
N THR A 69 -16.36 -24.40 19.72
CA THR A 69 -16.31 -25.86 19.97
C THR A 69 -15.30 -26.54 19.03
N PRO A 70 -14.65 -27.65 19.47
CA PRO A 70 -13.75 -28.43 18.60
C PRO A 70 -14.42 -28.92 17.31
N GLU A 71 -15.70 -29.27 17.38
CA GLU A 71 -16.48 -29.67 16.22
C GLU A 71 -16.66 -28.53 15.21
N GLU A 72 -16.95 -27.31 15.69
CA GLU A 72 -17.05 -26.14 14.82
C GLU A 72 -15.71 -25.85 14.13
N ALA A 73 -14.59 -25.91 14.86
CA ALA A 73 -13.27 -25.71 14.30
C ALA A 73 -12.93 -26.75 13.21
N ARG A 74 -13.20 -28.03 13.48
CA ARG A 74 -12.97 -29.13 12.52
C ARG A 74 -13.85 -28.99 11.27
N ARG A 75 -15.11 -28.61 11.44
CA ARG A 75 -16.04 -28.37 10.32
C ARG A 75 -15.52 -27.26 9.41
N TRP A 76 -15.11 -26.13 9.98
CA TRP A 76 -14.58 -25.01 9.21
C TRP A 76 -13.26 -25.35 8.52
N TYR A 77 -12.37 -26.10 9.18
CA TYR A 77 -11.16 -26.62 8.54
C TYR A 77 -11.50 -27.43 7.28
N GLY A 78 -12.47 -28.35 7.37
CA GLY A 78 -12.93 -29.14 6.23
C GLY A 78 -13.54 -28.28 5.12
N ILE A 79 -14.37 -27.29 5.46
CA ILE A 79 -14.96 -26.35 4.50
C ILE A 79 -13.88 -25.54 3.77
N ILE A 80 -12.89 -25.01 4.51
CA ILE A 80 -11.80 -24.21 3.96
C ILE A 80 -10.95 -25.08 3.03
N ALA A 81 -10.54 -26.27 3.46
CA ALA A 81 -9.72 -27.18 2.66
C ALA A 81 -10.44 -27.61 1.38
N ALA A 82 -11.70 -28.05 1.49
CA ALA A 82 -12.50 -28.46 0.34
C ALA A 82 -12.76 -27.28 -0.61
N GLY A 83 -13.20 -26.13 -0.09
CA GLY A 83 -13.48 -24.95 -0.90
C GLY A 83 -12.23 -24.39 -1.59
N PHE A 84 -11.07 -24.42 -0.92
CA PHE A 84 -9.79 -24.04 -1.50
C PHE A 84 -9.43 -24.93 -2.70
N LEU A 85 -9.41 -26.25 -2.50
CA LEU A 85 -9.09 -27.20 -3.56
C LEU A 85 -10.09 -27.10 -4.72
N LEU A 86 -11.39 -27.13 -4.41
CA LEU A 86 -12.44 -27.04 -5.43
C LEU A 86 -12.34 -25.76 -6.26
N SER A 87 -12.01 -24.61 -5.64
CA SER A 87 -11.86 -23.35 -6.38
C SER A 87 -10.75 -23.41 -7.42
N PHE A 88 -9.58 -23.96 -7.07
CA PHE A 88 -8.47 -24.12 -8.01
C PHE A 88 -8.79 -25.14 -9.10
N TRP A 89 -9.44 -26.26 -8.75
CA TRP A 89 -9.84 -27.27 -9.71
C TRP A 89 -10.90 -26.75 -10.70
N LEU A 90 -11.86 -25.97 -10.23
CA LEU A 90 -12.87 -25.32 -11.08
C LEU A 90 -12.22 -24.35 -12.06
N ILE A 91 -11.29 -23.52 -11.59
CA ILE A 91 -10.54 -22.60 -12.45
C ILE A 91 -9.68 -23.38 -13.46
N HIS A 92 -8.97 -24.42 -13.03
CA HIS A 92 -8.18 -25.27 -13.91
C HIS A 92 -9.06 -25.88 -15.02
N ALA A 93 -10.20 -26.48 -14.65
CA ALA A 93 -11.14 -27.05 -15.61
C ALA A 93 -11.70 -25.99 -16.58
N PHE A 94 -11.97 -24.78 -16.10
CA PHE A 94 -12.41 -23.66 -16.93
C PHE A 94 -11.33 -23.23 -17.93
N LEU A 95 -10.10 -22.99 -17.46
CA LEU A 95 -8.96 -22.58 -18.29
C LEU A 95 -8.62 -23.65 -19.33
N SER A 96 -8.53 -24.92 -18.93
CA SER A 96 -8.25 -26.04 -19.82
C SER A 96 -9.30 -26.22 -20.93
N ARG A 97 -10.57 -25.86 -20.66
CA ARG A 97 -11.64 -25.94 -21.67
C ARG A 97 -11.69 -24.74 -22.59
N LYS A 98 -11.62 -23.51 -22.06
CA LYS A 98 -11.84 -22.27 -22.83
C LYS A 98 -10.56 -21.63 -23.37
N LEU A 99 -9.43 -21.79 -22.71
CA LEU A 99 -8.18 -21.08 -23.00
C LEU A 99 -7.02 -22.07 -23.15
N LYS A 100 -6.98 -22.80 -24.27
CA LYS A 100 -6.01 -23.87 -24.57
C LYS A 100 -4.54 -23.41 -24.75
N GLY A 101 -4.20 -22.18 -24.39
CA GLY A 101 -2.84 -21.62 -24.46
C GLY A 101 -2.41 -20.92 -23.18
N THR A 102 -3.13 -21.14 -22.07
CA THR A 102 -2.73 -20.60 -20.75
C THR A 102 -1.48 -21.32 -20.24
N ASP A 103 -0.58 -20.57 -19.60
CA ASP A 103 0.60 -21.11 -18.93
C ASP A 103 0.17 -22.15 -17.86
N PRO A 104 0.62 -23.42 -17.97
CA PRO A 104 0.24 -24.47 -17.04
C PRO A 104 0.83 -24.30 -15.63
N PHE A 105 1.88 -23.49 -15.45
CA PHE A 105 2.60 -23.38 -14.18
C PHE A 105 2.08 -22.27 -13.26
N LEU A 106 1.47 -21.21 -13.82
CA LEU A 106 1.03 -20.06 -13.04
C LEU A 106 -0.03 -20.43 -12.00
N LEU A 107 -1.04 -21.23 -12.38
CA LEU A 107 -2.12 -21.62 -11.48
C LEU A 107 -1.63 -22.52 -10.31
N PRO A 108 -0.79 -23.56 -10.54
CA PRO A 108 -0.14 -24.30 -9.45
C PRO A 108 0.71 -23.44 -8.52
N VAL A 109 1.47 -22.48 -9.05
CA VAL A 109 2.27 -21.56 -8.21
C VAL A 109 1.37 -20.69 -7.33
N LEU A 110 0.28 -20.15 -7.88
CA LEU A 110 -0.71 -19.41 -7.09
C LEU A 110 -1.36 -20.29 -6.03
N MET A 111 -1.71 -21.53 -6.36
CA MET A 111 -2.23 -22.50 -5.40
C MET A 111 -1.22 -22.79 -4.28
N LEU A 112 0.05 -22.96 -4.61
CA LEU A 112 1.09 -23.20 -3.61
C LEU A 112 1.24 -22.01 -2.65
N LEU A 113 1.40 -20.80 -3.18
CA LEU A 113 1.61 -19.60 -2.35
C LEU A 113 0.39 -19.29 -1.48
N THR A 114 -0.82 -19.36 -2.05
CA THR A 114 -2.05 -19.15 -1.28
C THR A 114 -2.33 -20.28 -0.29
N GLY A 115 -1.98 -21.52 -0.63
CA GLY A 115 -2.08 -22.68 0.26
C GLY A 115 -1.16 -22.54 1.47
N ILE A 116 0.09 -22.15 1.27
CA ILE A 116 1.04 -21.86 2.35
C ILE A 116 0.49 -20.73 3.25
N SER A 117 -0.11 -19.69 2.66
CA SER A 117 -0.73 -18.61 3.45
C SER A 117 -1.90 -19.09 4.31
N PHE A 118 -2.79 -19.94 3.78
CA PHE A 118 -3.88 -20.53 4.58
C PHE A 118 -3.36 -21.48 5.67
N LEU A 119 -2.35 -22.29 5.37
CA LEU A 119 -1.71 -23.15 6.37
C LEU A 119 -1.08 -22.31 7.48
N ALA A 120 -0.37 -21.22 7.14
CA ALA A 120 0.16 -20.30 8.14
C ALA A 120 -0.96 -19.71 9.00
N LEU A 121 -2.05 -19.21 8.41
CA LEU A 121 -3.18 -18.68 9.18
C LEU A 121 -3.84 -19.71 10.10
N LEU A 122 -3.89 -20.98 9.70
CA LEU A 122 -4.45 -22.07 10.50
C LEU A 122 -3.49 -22.56 11.59
N SER A 123 -2.18 -22.42 11.39
CA SER A 123 -1.16 -22.85 12.35
C SER A 123 -0.81 -21.80 13.39
N LEU A 124 -0.81 -20.51 13.03
CA LEU A 124 -0.41 -19.41 13.92
C LEU A 124 -1.47 -19.08 14.98
N GLN A 125 -2.74 -19.38 14.70
CA GLN A 125 -3.86 -18.99 15.56
C GLN A 125 -4.46 -20.20 16.23
N ASP A 126 -4.80 -20.07 17.51
CA ASP A 126 -5.58 -21.11 18.18
C ASP A 126 -7.02 -21.10 17.61
N PRO A 127 -7.45 -22.17 16.91
CA PRO A 127 -8.76 -22.25 16.29
C PRO A 127 -9.90 -22.48 17.31
N LEU A 128 -9.64 -22.49 18.61
CA LEU A 128 -10.66 -22.54 19.65
C LEU A 128 -10.74 -21.22 20.43
N ARG A 129 -9.62 -20.51 20.56
CA ARG A 129 -9.50 -19.34 21.46
C ARG A 129 -9.38 -18.02 20.73
N ASP A 130 -8.66 -17.99 19.61
CA ASP A 130 -8.37 -16.73 18.91
C ASP A 130 -9.50 -16.28 17.97
N ARG A 131 -9.33 -15.11 17.37
CA ARG A 131 -10.17 -14.71 16.24
C ARG A 131 -9.87 -15.62 15.05
N PHE A 132 -10.88 -16.25 14.49
CA PHE A 132 -10.71 -17.19 13.38
C PHE A 132 -10.41 -16.48 12.04
N LEU A 133 -9.19 -15.98 11.84
CA LEU A 133 -8.87 -15.19 10.64
C LEU A 133 -8.97 -16.02 9.37
N ALA A 134 -8.58 -17.30 9.42
CA ALA A 134 -8.70 -18.20 8.26
C ALA A 134 -10.13 -18.26 7.71
N ARG A 135 -11.16 -18.25 8.58
CA ARG A 135 -12.58 -18.21 8.16
C ARG A 135 -12.93 -16.91 7.45
N SER A 136 -12.51 -15.76 7.97
CA SER A 136 -12.77 -14.48 7.29
C SER A 136 -12.00 -14.36 5.98
N THR A 137 -10.72 -14.76 5.96
CA THR A 137 -9.87 -14.75 4.77
C THR A 137 -10.40 -15.68 3.69
N PHE A 138 -11.00 -16.80 4.06
CA PHE A 138 -11.62 -17.74 3.12
C PHE A 138 -12.72 -17.09 2.27
N TRP A 139 -13.57 -16.24 2.85
CA TRP A 139 -14.59 -15.52 2.07
C TRP A 139 -13.99 -14.53 1.09
N TYR A 140 -12.96 -13.78 1.50
CA TYR A 140 -12.23 -12.89 0.61
C TYR A 140 -11.51 -13.65 -0.51
N PHE A 141 -10.95 -14.83 -0.20
CA PHE A 141 -10.36 -15.73 -1.18
C PHE A 141 -11.40 -16.20 -2.21
N LEU A 142 -12.58 -16.69 -1.77
CA LEU A 142 -13.64 -17.11 -2.69
C LEU A 142 -14.11 -15.95 -3.58
N ALA A 143 -14.28 -14.76 -3.03
CA ALA A 143 -14.61 -13.56 -3.80
C ALA A 143 -13.51 -13.22 -4.82
N GLY A 144 -12.24 -13.34 -4.44
CA GLY A 144 -11.09 -13.17 -5.33
C GLY A 144 -11.04 -14.20 -6.46
N MET A 145 -11.31 -15.48 -6.16
CA MET A 145 -11.38 -16.55 -7.16
C MET A 145 -12.55 -16.36 -8.13
N ALA A 146 -13.70 -15.92 -7.63
CA ALA A 146 -14.85 -15.55 -8.47
C ALA A 146 -14.52 -14.35 -9.36
N GLY A 147 -13.91 -13.29 -8.81
CA GLY A 147 -13.45 -12.13 -9.56
C GLY A 147 -12.43 -12.50 -10.63
N PHE A 148 -11.46 -13.37 -10.31
CA PHE A 148 -10.51 -13.91 -11.28
C PHE A 148 -11.22 -14.63 -12.42
N LEU A 149 -12.15 -15.54 -12.11
CA LEU A 149 -12.91 -16.27 -13.14
C LEU A 149 -13.74 -15.32 -14.01
N LEU A 150 -14.37 -14.31 -13.41
CA LEU A 150 -15.12 -13.29 -14.15
C LEU A 150 -14.22 -12.50 -15.10
N LEU A 151 -13.02 -12.11 -14.66
CA LEU A 151 -12.05 -11.40 -15.52
C LEU A 151 -11.63 -12.23 -16.74
N GLN A 152 -11.50 -13.55 -16.58
CA GLN A 152 -11.17 -14.46 -17.69
C GLN A 152 -12.30 -14.63 -18.71
N LEU A 153 -13.53 -14.18 -18.41
CA LEU A 153 -14.62 -14.13 -19.40
C LEU A 153 -14.48 -12.97 -20.38
N PHE A 154 -13.66 -11.96 -20.04
CA PHE A 154 -13.43 -10.82 -20.91
C PHE A 154 -12.23 -11.06 -21.82
N ASP A 155 -12.39 -10.78 -23.11
CA ASP A 155 -11.30 -10.82 -24.07
C ASP A 155 -10.38 -9.61 -23.88
N LEU A 156 -9.40 -9.74 -22.98
CA LEU A 156 -8.40 -8.70 -22.69
C LEU A 156 -7.57 -8.31 -23.92
N ARG A 157 -7.53 -9.11 -25.00
CA ARG A 157 -6.85 -8.72 -26.24
C ARG A 157 -7.52 -7.51 -26.89
N ARG A 158 -8.83 -7.35 -26.67
CA ARG A 158 -9.60 -6.19 -27.15
C ARG A 158 -9.47 -4.98 -26.24
N PHE A 159 -8.85 -5.12 -25.07
CA PHE A 159 -8.58 -4.02 -24.14
C PHE A 159 -7.33 -3.25 -24.57
N THR A 160 -7.42 -2.62 -25.75
CA THR A 160 -6.37 -1.76 -26.28
C THR A 160 -6.64 -0.29 -25.92
N PRO A 161 -5.62 0.58 -25.97
CA PRO A 161 -5.80 2.03 -25.75
C PRO A 161 -6.84 2.71 -26.67
N ASP A 162 -7.23 2.05 -27.76
CA ASP A 162 -8.24 2.51 -28.70
C ASP A 162 -9.65 2.00 -28.41
N ALA A 163 -9.80 1.02 -27.52
CA ALA A 163 -11.10 0.49 -27.14
C ALA A 163 -11.93 1.51 -26.35
N ALA A 164 -13.24 1.53 -26.58
CA ALA A 164 -14.17 2.42 -25.87
C ALA A 164 -14.14 2.20 -24.34
N LEU A 165 -14.01 0.93 -23.92
CA LEU A 165 -13.92 0.53 -22.51
C LEU A 165 -12.63 1.05 -21.85
N TYR A 166 -11.51 1.05 -22.58
CA TYR A 166 -10.26 1.65 -22.10
C TYR A 166 -10.37 3.18 -21.97
N ARG A 167 -11.22 3.81 -22.78
CA ARG A 167 -11.46 5.26 -22.73
C ARG A 167 -12.57 5.66 -21.76
N LEU A 168 -12.96 4.73 -20.87
CA LEU A 168 -14.08 4.88 -19.93
C LEU A 168 -15.38 5.37 -20.59
N PHE A 169 -15.53 5.17 -21.91
CA PHE A 169 -16.60 5.76 -22.74
C PHE A 169 -16.70 7.30 -22.73
N VAL A 170 -15.73 8.02 -22.14
CA VAL A 170 -15.80 9.48 -21.95
C VAL A 170 -15.12 10.25 -23.09
N VAL A 171 -13.96 9.80 -23.57
CA VAL A 171 -13.12 10.62 -24.46
C VAL A 171 -13.16 10.15 -25.92
N LYS A 172 -13.71 10.99 -26.79
CA LYS A 172 -13.62 10.84 -28.25
C LYS A 172 -12.32 11.46 -28.77
N GLY A 173 -11.30 10.61 -28.92
CA GLY A 173 -10.25 10.75 -29.94
C GLY A 173 -9.37 12.01 -29.91
N ARG A 174 -8.30 11.99 -29.10
CA ARG A 174 -7.03 12.66 -29.43
C ARG A 174 -5.89 11.66 -29.31
N LYS A 175 -5.00 11.63 -30.32
CA LYS A 175 -3.94 10.61 -30.47
C LYS A 175 -2.92 10.60 -29.31
N GLY A 176 -2.77 11.69 -28.56
CA GLY A 176 -1.76 11.84 -27.51
C GLY A 176 -2.21 11.68 -26.06
N GLU A 177 -3.51 11.53 -25.78
CA GLU A 177 -4.06 11.56 -24.41
C GLU A 177 -4.56 10.20 -23.90
N LYS A 178 -4.00 9.10 -24.41
CA LYS A 178 -4.44 7.75 -24.04
C LYS A 178 -3.90 7.40 -22.64
N GLY A 179 -4.79 7.09 -21.70
CA GLY A 179 -4.44 6.69 -20.32
C GLY A 179 -4.65 7.75 -19.24
N LEU A 180 -4.66 9.04 -19.59
CA LEU A 180 -4.85 10.15 -18.64
C LEU A 180 -6.17 10.07 -17.86
N GLN A 181 -7.22 9.48 -18.44
CA GLN A 181 -8.52 9.32 -17.80
C GLN A 181 -8.46 8.39 -16.60
N TRP A 182 -7.66 7.32 -16.68
CA TRP A 182 -7.41 6.42 -15.56
C TRP A 182 -6.63 7.13 -14.46
N GLY A 183 -5.66 7.99 -14.83
CA GLY A 183 -4.95 8.87 -13.90
C GLY A 183 -5.86 9.90 -13.24
N ALA A 184 -6.79 10.50 -13.98
CA ALA A 184 -7.79 11.42 -13.46
C ALA A 184 -8.79 10.70 -12.53
N ALA A 185 -9.24 9.49 -12.90
CA ALA A 185 -10.08 8.65 -12.04
C ALA A 185 -9.35 8.27 -10.74
N ALA A 186 -8.08 7.91 -10.83
CA ALA A 186 -7.21 7.66 -9.67
C ALA A 186 -7.10 8.90 -8.78
N GLY A 187 -6.85 10.07 -9.37
CA GLY A 187 -6.77 11.35 -8.66
C GLY A 187 -8.08 11.75 -8.00
N LEU A 188 -9.22 11.56 -8.67
CA LEU A 188 -10.55 11.79 -8.12
C LEU A 188 -10.86 10.84 -6.97
N LEU A 189 -10.53 9.56 -7.10
CA LEU A 189 -10.73 8.58 -6.03
C LEU A 189 -9.83 8.88 -4.82
N LEU A 190 -8.59 9.33 -5.05
CA LEU A 190 -7.70 9.84 -4.01
C LEU A 190 -8.29 11.07 -3.32
N LEU A 191 -8.75 12.08 -4.08
CA LEU A 191 -9.41 13.27 -3.54
C LEU A 191 -10.66 12.91 -2.74
N ALA A 192 -11.50 12.01 -3.24
CA ALA A 192 -12.66 11.51 -2.51
C ALA A 192 -12.25 10.85 -1.19
N THR A 193 -11.15 10.11 -1.17
CA THR A 193 -10.61 9.51 0.06
C THR A 193 -10.05 10.56 1.01
N ILE A 194 -9.41 11.62 0.53
CA ILE A 194 -8.96 12.75 1.36
C ILE A 194 -10.15 13.45 2.02
N LEU A 195 -11.23 13.68 1.27
CA LEU A 195 -12.38 14.44 1.72
C LEU A 195 -13.31 13.62 2.62
N LEU A 196 -13.68 12.42 2.17
CA LEU A 196 -14.71 11.57 2.78
C LEU A 196 -14.15 10.35 3.52
N GLY A 197 -12.85 10.08 3.40
CA GLY A 197 -12.24 8.88 3.98
C GLY A 197 -12.22 8.90 5.50
N THR A 198 -12.37 7.71 6.08
CA THR A 198 -12.25 7.44 7.49
C THR A 198 -10.94 6.71 7.79
N GLY A 199 -10.47 6.87 9.01
CA GLY A 199 -9.27 6.20 9.52
C GLY A 199 -9.60 5.18 10.60
N PRO A 200 -8.76 4.15 10.79
CA PRO A 200 -8.73 3.40 12.04
C PRO A 200 -8.56 4.37 13.21
N GLU A 201 -9.34 4.18 14.28
CA GLU A 201 -9.31 5.04 15.46
C GLU A 201 -7.87 5.22 15.98
N GLY A 202 -7.51 6.47 16.31
CA GLY A 202 -6.18 6.80 16.85
C GLY A 202 -5.05 7.01 15.83
N SER A 203 -5.24 6.63 14.55
CA SER A 203 -4.15 6.69 13.56
C SER A 203 -3.94 8.08 12.93
N GLY A 204 -4.98 8.92 12.83
CA GLY A 204 -4.91 10.23 12.16
C GLY A 204 -4.82 10.14 10.62
N VAL A 205 -5.13 8.98 10.05
CA VAL A 205 -4.89 8.62 8.63
C VAL A 205 -6.21 8.29 7.96
N LYS A 206 -6.49 8.84 6.78
CA LYS A 206 -7.71 8.52 6.02
C LYS A 206 -7.44 7.43 4.98
N VAL A 207 -7.46 6.16 5.40
CA VAL A 207 -7.15 5.02 4.50
C VAL A 207 -8.37 4.37 3.88
N ASN A 208 -9.54 4.49 4.51
CA ASN A 208 -10.74 3.75 4.11
C ASN A 208 -11.80 4.69 3.57
N LEU A 209 -12.51 4.24 2.54
CA LEU A 209 -13.69 4.89 2.01
C LEU A 209 -14.82 3.86 2.01
N PHE A 210 -15.85 4.10 2.83
CA PHE A 210 -16.99 3.17 2.99
C PHE A 210 -16.60 1.72 3.34
N GLY A 211 -15.53 1.52 4.12
CA GLY A 211 -15.06 0.18 4.52
C GLY A 211 -14.21 -0.54 3.48
N PHE A 212 -14.01 0.04 2.29
CA PHE A 212 -13.05 -0.41 1.29
C PHE A 212 -11.77 0.42 1.35
N GLN A 213 -10.63 -0.16 0.99
CA GLN A 213 -9.35 0.55 0.89
C GLN A 213 -9.13 0.98 -0.58
N PRO A 214 -9.38 2.26 -0.94
CA PRO A 214 -9.35 2.69 -2.34
C PRO A 214 -7.96 2.58 -2.96
N SER A 215 -6.91 2.54 -2.13
CA SER A 215 -5.52 2.52 -2.58
C SER A 215 -5.14 1.24 -3.34
N GLU A 216 -5.84 0.13 -3.13
CA GLU A 216 -5.73 -1.07 -3.99
C GLU A 216 -6.21 -0.76 -5.42
N GLY A 217 -7.42 -0.19 -5.53
CA GLY A 217 -7.99 0.20 -6.83
C GLY A 217 -7.14 1.26 -7.53
N ILE A 218 -6.71 2.30 -6.81
CA ILE A 218 -5.87 3.38 -7.34
C ILE A 218 -4.57 2.85 -7.95
N ARG A 219 -3.92 1.86 -7.32
CA ARG A 219 -2.72 1.23 -7.88
C ARG A 219 -2.99 0.67 -9.27
N PHE A 220 -4.05 -0.13 -9.43
CA PHE A 220 -4.43 -0.66 -10.75
C PHE A 220 -4.77 0.45 -11.75
N LEU A 221 -5.52 1.47 -11.35
CA LEU A 221 -5.86 2.60 -12.22
C LEU A 221 -4.61 3.35 -12.71
N ILE A 222 -3.61 3.54 -11.85
CA ILE A 222 -2.36 4.19 -12.21
C ILE A 222 -1.53 3.29 -13.16
N VAL A 223 -1.44 1.99 -12.90
CA VAL A 223 -0.76 1.06 -13.81
C VAL A 223 -1.41 1.10 -15.20
N LEU A 224 -2.74 1.11 -15.27
CA LEU A 224 -3.46 1.30 -16.53
C LEU A 224 -3.13 2.66 -17.17
N ALA A 225 -3.16 3.75 -16.41
CA ALA A 225 -2.83 5.08 -16.91
C ALA A 225 -1.43 5.13 -17.53
N LEU A 226 -0.43 4.58 -16.83
CA LEU A 226 0.95 4.51 -17.27
C LEU A 226 1.12 3.61 -18.48
N ALA A 227 0.52 2.42 -18.48
CA ALA A 227 0.57 1.50 -19.62
C ALA A 227 0.03 2.16 -20.90
N GLY A 228 -1.11 2.85 -20.82
CA GLY A 228 -1.66 3.59 -21.95
C GLY A 228 -0.80 4.76 -22.39
N PHE A 229 -0.24 5.50 -21.43
CA PHE A 229 0.65 6.62 -21.70
C PHE A 229 1.92 6.17 -22.43
N PHE A 230 2.59 5.12 -21.94
CA PHE A 230 3.81 4.60 -22.57
C PHE A 230 3.49 3.94 -23.93
N ALA A 231 2.41 3.17 -24.06
CA ALA A 231 2.02 2.55 -25.33
C ALA A 231 1.70 3.59 -26.42
N ALA A 232 1.12 4.74 -26.06
CA ALA A 232 0.82 5.80 -27.03
C ALA A 232 2.04 6.64 -27.43
N ASN A 233 3.04 6.74 -26.54
CA ASN A 233 4.18 7.64 -26.68
C ASN A 233 5.53 6.92 -26.90
N GLU A 234 5.53 5.59 -27.06
CA GLU A 234 6.75 4.77 -27.21
C GLU A 234 7.71 5.32 -28.26
N ARG A 235 7.20 5.66 -29.46
CA ARG A 235 8.00 6.22 -30.57
C ARG A 235 8.63 7.58 -30.22
N PHE A 236 7.92 8.42 -29.48
CA PHE A 236 8.43 9.72 -29.05
C PHE A 236 9.52 9.60 -27.97
N ILE A 237 9.46 8.56 -27.13
CA ILE A 237 10.42 8.32 -26.05
C ILE A 237 11.69 7.63 -26.59
N SER A 238 11.56 6.79 -27.62
CA SER A 238 12.66 6.04 -28.22
C SER A 238 13.40 6.77 -29.37
N GLU A 239 12.72 7.57 -30.20
CA GLU A 239 13.36 8.17 -31.41
C GLU A 239 13.99 9.57 -31.18
N TYR A 240 13.56 10.37 -30.21
CA TYR A 240 14.06 11.73 -30.07
C TYR A 240 15.35 11.82 -29.22
N ALA A 241 16.48 11.98 -29.92
CA ALA A 241 17.80 12.17 -29.32
C ALA A 241 17.98 13.51 -28.55
N THR A 242 17.18 14.53 -28.84
CA THR A 242 17.38 15.88 -28.28
C THR A 242 16.70 16.07 -26.92
N ALA A 243 17.50 16.31 -25.87
CA ALA A 243 17.03 16.47 -24.48
C ALA A 243 15.88 17.50 -24.33
N ARG A 244 15.89 18.61 -25.06
CA ARG A 244 14.89 19.68 -24.88
C ARG A 244 13.45 19.27 -25.28
N ARG A 245 13.25 18.53 -26.38
CA ARG A 245 11.91 18.03 -26.76
C ARG A 245 11.45 16.87 -25.86
N ARG A 246 12.41 16.06 -25.38
CA ARG A 246 12.17 14.97 -24.42
C ARG A 246 11.58 15.48 -23.11
N TRP A 247 12.13 16.58 -22.58
CA TRP A 247 11.67 17.16 -21.31
C TRP A 247 10.27 17.78 -21.38
N ASN A 248 9.89 18.42 -22.50
CA ASN A 248 8.55 19.02 -22.63
C ASN A 248 7.41 17.99 -22.65
N PHE A 249 7.64 16.78 -23.15
CA PHE A 249 6.65 15.69 -23.14
C PHE A 249 6.68 14.87 -21.84
N PHE A 250 7.79 14.88 -21.11
CA PHE A 250 7.97 14.10 -19.88
C PHE A 250 7.42 14.81 -18.62
N TYR A 251 7.48 16.15 -18.56
CA TYR A 251 7.05 16.92 -17.39
C TYR A 251 5.58 16.69 -16.98
N PRO A 252 4.59 16.55 -17.90
CA PRO A 252 3.21 16.30 -17.50
C PRO A 252 3.02 14.93 -16.83
N ALA A 253 3.69 13.88 -17.34
CA ALA A 253 3.60 12.54 -16.78
C ALA A 253 4.34 12.44 -15.43
N LEU A 254 5.55 13.01 -15.36
CA LEU A 254 6.30 13.11 -14.11
C LEU A 254 5.53 13.94 -13.07
N GLY A 255 4.94 15.06 -13.48
CA GLY A 255 4.10 15.91 -12.64
C GLY A 255 2.86 15.18 -12.11
N ALA A 256 2.18 14.40 -12.95
CA ALA A 256 1.03 13.59 -12.53
C ALA A 256 1.43 12.50 -11.53
N VAL A 257 2.56 11.82 -11.74
CA VAL A 257 3.09 10.82 -10.81
C VAL A 257 3.51 11.46 -9.49
N LEU A 258 4.26 12.56 -9.53
CA LEU A 258 4.67 13.32 -8.33
C LEU A 258 3.46 13.86 -7.56
N ALA A 259 2.47 14.40 -8.25
CA ALA A 259 1.22 14.83 -7.62
C ALA A 259 0.50 13.66 -6.95
N THR A 260 0.45 12.50 -7.59
CA THR A 260 -0.16 11.29 -7.02
C THR A 260 0.60 10.80 -5.78
N ILE A 261 1.93 10.82 -5.81
CA ILE A 261 2.78 10.49 -4.66
C ILE A 261 2.51 11.46 -3.51
N LEU A 262 2.43 12.76 -3.80
CA LEU A 262 2.16 13.80 -2.80
C LEU A 262 0.76 13.63 -2.20
N LEU A 263 -0.25 13.29 -3.00
CA LEU A 263 -1.60 13.00 -2.50
C LEU A 263 -1.62 11.75 -1.59
N PHE A 264 -0.87 10.70 -1.92
CA PHE A 264 -0.71 9.54 -1.04
C PHE A 264 0.05 9.88 0.24
N LEU A 265 1.06 10.74 0.17
CA LEU A 265 1.77 11.27 1.33
C LEU A 265 0.84 12.11 2.22
N MET A 266 -0.09 12.88 1.65
CA MET A 266 -1.11 13.62 2.41
C MET A 266 -2.14 12.70 3.08
N LEU A 267 -2.53 11.61 2.42
CA LEU A 267 -3.23 10.49 3.07
C LEU A 267 -2.38 9.87 4.17
N GLY A 268 -1.07 9.96 4.01
CA GLY A 268 -0.01 9.31 4.75
C GLY A 268 0.03 7.79 4.55
N ASP A 269 -0.66 7.26 3.54
CA ASP A 269 -0.46 5.87 3.13
C ASP A 269 0.71 5.79 2.13
N LEU A 270 1.89 5.45 2.66
CA LEU A 270 3.14 5.45 1.90
C LEU A 270 3.38 4.17 1.10
N GLY A 271 2.69 3.08 1.44
CA GLY A 271 2.85 1.79 0.74
C GLY A 271 2.45 1.90 -0.75
N PRO A 272 1.21 2.34 -1.05
CA PRO A 272 0.75 2.52 -2.43
C PRO A 272 1.60 3.52 -3.22
N ALA A 273 2.08 4.60 -2.59
CA ALA A 273 2.96 5.58 -3.23
C ALA A 273 4.25 4.91 -3.75
N LEU A 274 4.90 4.10 -2.91
CA LEU A 274 6.11 3.35 -3.28
C LEU A 274 5.86 2.42 -4.47
N VAL A 275 4.77 1.65 -4.44
CA VAL A 275 4.42 0.73 -5.54
C VAL A 275 4.26 1.48 -6.86
N VAL A 276 3.58 2.63 -6.83
CA VAL A 276 3.40 3.50 -8.00
C VAL A 276 4.73 4.05 -8.50
N CYS A 277 5.60 4.54 -7.61
CA CYS A 277 6.94 5.01 -7.96
C CYS A 277 7.76 3.92 -8.67
N PHE A 278 7.83 2.73 -8.07
CA PHE A 278 8.63 1.64 -8.62
C PHE A 278 8.06 1.16 -9.95
N THR A 279 6.74 1.06 -10.08
CA THR A 279 6.12 0.67 -11.35
C THR A 279 6.41 1.69 -12.44
N PHE A 280 6.36 2.99 -12.12
CA PHE A 280 6.76 4.03 -13.06
C PHE A 280 8.22 3.89 -13.50
N ILE A 281 9.14 3.73 -12.54
CA ILE A 281 10.58 3.60 -12.82
C ILE A 281 10.87 2.36 -13.66
N ILE A 282 10.23 1.23 -13.36
CA ILE A 282 10.38 -0.02 -14.12
C ILE A 282 9.90 0.19 -15.56
N LEU A 283 8.68 0.69 -15.76
CA LEU A 283 8.13 0.94 -17.11
C LEU A 283 8.99 1.95 -17.88
N PHE A 284 9.43 3.01 -17.22
CA PHE A 284 10.33 4.01 -17.80
C PHE A 284 11.65 3.38 -18.23
N SER A 285 12.24 2.51 -17.41
CA SER A 285 13.51 1.86 -17.73
C SER A 285 13.42 0.87 -18.90
N PHE A 286 12.28 0.20 -19.07
CA PHE A 286 12.01 -0.60 -20.25
C PHE A 286 11.89 0.28 -21.50
N SER A 287 11.17 1.41 -21.40
CA SER A 287 11.04 2.35 -22.52
C SER A 287 12.37 3.00 -22.90
N ARG A 288 13.33 3.10 -21.97
CA ARG A 288 14.67 3.66 -22.19
C ARG A 288 15.71 2.62 -22.61
N GLY A 289 15.41 1.33 -22.44
CA GLY A 289 16.36 0.24 -22.68
C GLY A 289 17.50 0.16 -21.66
N ASP A 290 17.35 0.79 -20.48
CA ASP A 290 18.34 0.79 -19.39
C ASP A 290 17.92 -0.06 -18.18
N PHE A 291 16.85 -0.88 -18.32
CA PHE A 291 16.31 -1.76 -17.28
C PHE A 291 17.39 -2.57 -16.53
N TRP A 292 18.31 -3.20 -17.24
CA TRP A 292 19.36 -4.02 -16.62
C TRP A 292 20.30 -3.21 -15.74
N VAL A 293 20.65 -1.99 -16.16
CA VAL A 293 21.49 -1.08 -15.36
C VAL A 293 20.74 -0.59 -14.14
N MET A 294 19.45 -0.26 -14.30
CA MET A 294 18.57 0.12 -13.19
C MET A 294 18.44 -1.02 -12.17
N ALA A 295 18.13 -2.24 -12.62
CA ALA A 295 18.00 -3.41 -11.76
C ALA A 295 19.30 -3.73 -11.01
N ALA A 296 20.45 -3.67 -11.70
CA ALA A 296 21.77 -3.84 -11.08
C ALA A 296 22.07 -2.75 -10.04
N THR A 297 21.66 -1.51 -10.30
CA THR A 297 21.80 -0.39 -9.34
C THR A 297 20.97 -0.63 -8.08
N VAL A 298 19.73 -1.08 -8.23
CA VAL A 298 18.85 -1.40 -7.09
C VAL A 298 19.43 -2.56 -6.28
N ALA A 299 19.86 -3.64 -6.94
CA ALA A 299 20.49 -4.78 -6.28
C ALA A 299 21.77 -4.38 -5.54
N LEU A 300 22.62 -3.56 -6.17
CA LEU A 300 23.83 -3.02 -5.55
C LEU A 300 23.49 -2.18 -4.33
N TYR A 301 22.47 -1.32 -4.40
CA TYR A 301 22.05 -0.48 -3.28
C TYR A 301 21.57 -1.31 -2.09
N VAL A 302 20.75 -2.35 -2.34
CA VAL A 302 20.27 -3.27 -1.31
C VAL A 302 21.44 -4.00 -0.66
N LEU A 303 22.38 -4.52 -1.45
CA LEU A 303 23.59 -5.18 -0.95
C LEU A 303 24.49 -4.22 -0.15
N ALA A 304 24.70 -3.01 -0.64
CA ALA A 304 25.48 -1.99 0.05
C ALA A 304 24.86 -1.63 1.40
N ASN A 305 23.53 -1.53 1.46
CA ASN A 305 22.82 -1.27 2.71
C ASN A 305 22.91 -2.44 3.69
N TRP A 306 22.89 -3.68 3.19
CA TRP A 306 23.05 -4.88 4.00
C TRP A 306 24.47 -5.00 4.59
N ILE A 307 25.51 -4.66 3.81
CA ILE A 307 26.91 -4.76 4.22
C ILE A 307 27.34 -3.59 5.11
N ALA A 308 26.98 -2.34 4.73
CA ALA A 308 27.49 -1.15 5.40
C ALA A 308 26.77 -0.86 6.73
N GLY A 309 25.55 -1.37 6.93
CA GLY A 309 24.72 -1.09 8.11
C GLY A 309 24.28 0.37 8.30
N ASN A 310 24.81 1.30 7.49
CA ASN A 310 24.50 2.72 7.50
C ASN A 310 24.05 3.19 6.11
N VAL A 311 22.83 3.73 6.04
CA VAL A 311 22.19 4.18 4.80
C VAL A 311 22.99 5.29 4.10
N TRP A 312 23.63 6.20 4.82
CA TRP A 312 24.45 7.26 4.22
C TRP A 312 25.67 6.71 3.49
N ILE A 313 26.38 5.78 4.14
CA ILE A 313 27.56 5.13 3.56
C ILE A 313 27.15 4.28 2.36
N ALA A 314 26.09 3.48 2.49
CA ALA A 314 25.54 2.68 1.41
C ALA A 314 25.14 3.54 0.19
N THR A 315 24.52 4.69 0.44
CA THR A 315 24.15 5.64 -0.62
C THR A 315 25.37 6.26 -1.27
N GLY A 316 26.34 6.75 -0.49
CA GLY A 316 27.59 7.30 -1.02
C GLY A 316 28.37 6.30 -1.90
N VAL A 317 28.56 5.07 -1.40
CA VAL A 317 29.22 3.99 -2.14
C VAL A 317 28.48 3.68 -3.44
N THR A 318 27.16 3.55 -3.38
CA THR A 318 26.35 3.23 -4.57
C THR A 318 26.40 4.36 -5.60
N VAL A 319 26.38 5.63 -5.16
CA VAL A 319 26.53 6.80 -6.06
C VAL A 319 27.89 6.78 -6.75
N VAL A 320 28.98 6.53 -6.01
CA VAL A 320 30.34 6.50 -6.57
C VAL A 320 30.48 5.36 -7.58
N LEU A 321 30.03 4.14 -7.23
CA LEU A 321 30.09 2.98 -8.11
C LEU A 321 29.23 3.17 -9.35
N LEU A 322 28.02 3.71 -9.20
CA LEU A 322 27.14 4.02 -10.33
C LEU A 322 27.77 5.08 -11.23
N ALA A 323 28.28 6.18 -10.68
CA ALA A 323 28.93 7.24 -11.45
C ALA A 323 30.14 6.70 -12.22
N GLY A 324 30.97 5.87 -11.58
CA GLY A 324 32.08 5.19 -12.22
C GLY A 324 31.62 4.28 -13.38
N TYR A 325 30.63 3.43 -13.14
CA TYR A 325 30.10 2.54 -14.17
C TYR A 325 29.47 3.30 -15.35
N LEU A 326 28.70 4.35 -15.08
CA LEU A 326 28.10 5.18 -16.12
C LEU A 326 29.16 5.92 -16.94
N ARG A 327 30.23 6.40 -16.30
CA ARG A 327 31.31 7.16 -16.96
C ARG A 327 32.26 6.30 -17.78
N PHE A 328 32.63 5.12 -17.28
CA PHE A 328 33.67 4.27 -17.88
C PHE A 328 33.12 3.06 -18.63
N GLY A 329 32.10 2.38 -18.09
CA GLY A 329 31.52 1.15 -18.65
C GLY A 329 30.39 1.42 -19.64
N TYR A 330 29.33 2.08 -19.18
CA TYR A 330 28.10 2.27 -19.95
C TYR A 330 28.18 3.43 -20.96
N ARG A 331 29.04 4.43 -20.68
CA ARG A 331 29.29 5.63 -21.52
C ARG A 331 28.05 6.46 -21.86
N ARG A 332 26.94 6.26 -21.13
CA ARG A 332 25.66 6.96 -21.26
C ARG A 332 25.10 7.20 -19.86
N LEU A 333 24.24 8.21 -19.69
CA LEU A 333 23.50 8.42 -18.45
C LEU A 333 22.26 7.52 -18.43
N SER A 334 22.14 6.70 -17.39
CA SER A 334 20.92 5.96 -17.05
C SER A 334 20.06 6.83 -16.15
N GLU A 335 19.08 7.53 -16.73
CA GLU A 335 18.14 8.37 -15.99
C GLU A 335 17.31 7.51 -15.01
N SER A 336 16.97 6.28 -15.41
CA SER A 336 16.20 5.33 -14.59
C SER A 336 16.96 4.87 -13.34
N SER A 337 18.27 4.59 -13.46
CA SER A 337 19.12 4.21 -12.31
C SER A 337 19.23 5.35 -11.31
N VAL A 338 19.40 6.58 -11.78
CA VAL A 338 19.47 7.76 -10.91
C VAL A 338 18.13 7.98 -10.20
N MET A 339 17.01 7.89 -10.92
CA MET A 339 15.67 7.98 -10.33
C MET A 339 15.43 6.90 -9.27
N ALA A 340 15.77 5.64 -9.58
CA ALA A 340 15.64 4.52 -8.64
C ALA A 340 16.43 4.77 -7.36
N LEU A 341 17.69 5.19 -7.49
CA LEU A 341 18.57 5.47 -6.36
C LEU A 341 18.06 6.65 -5.53
N VAL A 342 17.64 7.75 -6.17
CA VAL A 342 17.08 8.92 -5.49
C VAL A 342 15.81 8.57 -4.72
N VAL A 343 14.90 7.79 -5.31
CA VAL A 343 13.67 7.37 -4.63
C VAL A 343 14.01 6.44 -3.46
N LEU A 344 14.83 5.40 -3.68
CA LEU A 344 15.22 4.46 -2.62
C LEU A 344 15.93 5.15 -1.46
N ALA A 345 16.96 5.95 -1.76
CA ALA A 345 17.69 6.70 -0.76
C ALA A 345 16.81 7.74 -0.07
N GLY A 346 15.98 8.46 -0.84
CA GLY A 346 15.04 9.43 -0.31
C GLY A 346 14.08 8.82 0.71
N PHE A 347 13.57 7.62 0.47
CA PHE A 347 12.70 6.91 1.42
C PHE A 347 13.45 6.38 2.65
N LEU A 348 14.67 5.84 2.49
CA LEU A 348 15.44 5.28 3.61
C LEU A 348 16.11 6.34 4.49
N LEU A 349 16.34 7.54 3.94
CA LEU A 349 16.91 8.69 4.63
C LEU A 349 15.85 9.68 5.11
N LEU A 350 14.58 9.53 4.71
CA LEU A 350 13.51 10.49 5.01
C LEU A 350 13.36 10.75 6.52
N ASP A 351 13.57 9.71 7.33
CA ASP A 351 13.53 9.74 8.79
C ASP A 351 14.75 10.39 9.44
N GLN A 352 15.86 10.53 8.71
CA GLN A 352 17.11 11.09 9.21
C GLN A 352 17.30 12.57 8.86
N VAL A 353 16.36 13.18 8.13
CA VAL A 353 16.42 14.61 7.77
C VAL A 353 15.88 15.47 8.92
N PRO A 354 16.69 16.36 9.52
CA PRO A 354 16.25 17.20 10.63
C PRO A 354 15.13 18.16 10.21
N GLY A 355 14.04 18.22 10.99
CA GLY A 355 12.94 19.19 10.80
C GLY A 355 11.86 18.79 9.81
N LEU A 356 12.01 17.65 9.12
CA LEU A 356 10.99 17.13 8.20
C LEU A 356 9.74 16.63 8.95
N ASP A 357 9.95 16.12 10.16
CA ASP A 357 8.94 15.74 11.15
C ASP A 357 8.02 16.91 11.52
N ARG A 358 8.52 18.15 11.51
CA ARG A 358 7.72 19.34 11.83
C ARG A 358 6.82 19.78 10.67
N VAL A 359 7.23 19.50 9.44
CA VAL A 359 6.47 19.88 8.22
C VAL A 359 5.45 18.79 7.87
N PHE A 360 5.80 17.51 8.04
CA PHE A 360 4.94 16.37 7.75
C PHE A 360 4.96 15.31 8.88
N PRO A 361 4.40 15.60 10.07
CA PRO A 361 4.54 14.75 11.26
C PRO A 361 3.94 13.34 11.12
N GLY A 362 2.85 13.20 10.37
CA GLY A 362 2.14 11.91 10.26
C GLY A 362 2.82 10.85 9.36
N PRO A 363 3.27 11.20 8.13
CA PRO A 363 3.88 10.23 7.23
C PRO A 363 5.30 9.81 7.64
N VAL A 364 6.09 10.75 8.18
CA VAL A 364 7.48 10.49 8.59
C VAL A 364 7.53 9.54 9.78
N GLN A 365 6.72 9.77 10.81
CA GLN A 365 6.67 8.90 11.99
C GLN A 365 6.32 7.45 11.59
N ARG A 366 5.40 7.25 10.64
CA ARG A 366 5.05 5.90 10.19
C ARG A 366 6.12 5.21 9.37
N LEU A 367 6.98 5.96 8.67
CA LEU A 367 8.16 5.35 8.03
C LEU A 367 9.13 4.87 9.08
N VAL A 368 9.34 5.66 10.14
CA VAL A 368 10.15 5.26 11.29
C VAL A 368 9.58 4.00 11.91
N ASP A 369 8.28 3.98 12.21
CA ASP A 369 7.62 2.83 12.82
C ASP A 369 7.75 1.59 11.91
N ARG A 370 7.50 1.71 10.61
CA ARG A 370 7.64 0.60 9.65
C ARG A 370 9.09 0.13 9.50
N LYS A 371 10.06 1.04 9.51
CA LYS A 371 11.49 0.70 9.45
C LYS A 371 11.91 -0.04 10.70
N ALA A 372 11.46 0.39 11.88
CA ALA A 372 11.73 -0.26 13.16
C ALA A 372 11.19 -1.70 13.19
N ILE A 373 9.96 -1.92 12.69
CA ILE A 373 9.34 -3.25 12.54
C ILE A 373 10.25 -4.24 11.78
N TRP A 374 10.89 -3.79 10.70
CA TRP A 374 11.77 -4.65 9.89
C TRP A 374 13.20 -4.79 10.44
N GLN A 375 13.68 -3.79 11.19
CA GLN A 375 15.01 -3.82 11.78
C GLN A 375 15.09 -4.74 12.99
N ASN A 376 14.01 -4.84 13.78
CA ASN A 376 13.92 -5.78 14.88
C ASN A 376 12.56 -6.50 14.89
N PRO A 377 12.40 -7.58 14.10
CA PRO A 377 11.16 -8.37 14.06
C PRO A 377 10.79 -9.04 15.39
N TRP A 378 11.69 -8.99 16.38
CA TRP A 378 11.58 -9.60 17.69
C TRP A 378 11.25 -8.59 18.81
N ASP A 379 11.19 -7.30 18.49
CA ASP A 379 10.89 -6.24 19.45
C ASP A 379 9.41 -5.84 19.41
N ASN A 380 8.74 -6.00 20.56
CA ASN A 380 7.30 -5.85 20.73
C ASN A 380 6.92 -4.50 21.37
N GLU A 381 7.86 -3.58 21.57
CA GLU A 381 7.54 -2.26 22.14
C GLU A 381 6.84 -1.31 21.15
N VAL A 382 6.81 -1.67 19.86
CA VAL A 382 6.16 -0.87 18.82
C VAL A 382 4.63 -1.06 18.82
N TYR A 383 3.88 0.03 18.90
CA TYR A 383 2.42 0.06 18.92
C TYR A 383 1.81 -0.67 17.70
N GLY A 384 1.03 -1.73 17.94
CA GLY A 384 0.44 -2.60 16.91
C GLY A 384 1.27 -3.85 16.57
N GLY A 385 2.37 -4.09 17.28
CA GLY A 385 3.29 -5.21 17.08
C GLY A 385 2.97 -6.48 17.87
N ASP A 386 1.82 -7.12 17.63
CA ASP A 386 1.75 -8.58 17.84
C ASP A 386 2.47 -9.23 16.63
N GLN A 387 3.80 -9.19 16.63
CA GLN A 387 4.60 -9.52 15.45
C GLN A 387 4.87 -11.01 15.28
N ILE A 388 5.22 -11.35 14.03
CA ILE A 388 5.42 -12.67 13.42
C ILE A 388 6.08 -13.71 14.35
N ALA A 389 7.02 -13.29 15.20
CA ALA A 389 7.68 -14.12 16.19
C ALA A 389 6.72 -14.73 17.24
N ASN A 390 5.86 -13.93 17.88
CA ASN A 390 4.85 -14.43 18.83
C ASN A 390 3.79 -15.27 18.12
N GLY A 391 3.43 -14.91 16.88
CA GLY A 391 2.52 -15.71 16.06
C GLY A 391 3.07 -17.10 15.73
N LEU A 392 4.38 -17.21 15.45
CA LEU A 392 5.05 -18.46 15.05
C LEU A 392 5.56 -19.29 16.24
N TRP A 393 5.96 -18.65 17.36
CA TRP A 393 6.71 -19.31 18.45
C TRP A 393 6.08 -19.18 19.85
N GLY A 394 4.97 -18.43 20.01
CA GLY A 394 4.17 -18.37 21.25
C GLY A 394 4.59 -17.31 22.25
#